data_AF-A0A7C5U409-F1
#
_entry.id   AF-A0A7C5U409-F1
#
_cell.length_a   1.000
_cell.length_b   1.000
_cell.length_c   1.000
_cell.angle_alpha   90.00
_cell.angle_beta   90.00
_cell.angle_gamma   90.00
#
_symmetry.space_group_name_H-M   'P 1'
#
loop_
_entity.id
_entity.type
_entity.pdbx_description
1 polymer ?
#
loop_
_entity_poly.entity_id
_entity_poly.type
_entity_poly.pdbx_seq_one_letter_code
_entity_poly.pdbx_strand_id
1 'polypeptide(L)' 'MKISVIIPTMNRVAELYNCIKSLESQTVKPDEIIIIGHPNDKETRIFVHNLKTNLNIIYLESD' A
#
# COMPACT_ATOMS: atom_id res chain seq x y z
N MET A 1 14.32 -15.65 -3.01
CA MET A 1 13.47 -15.02 -4.04
C MET A 1 13.16 -13.62 -3.57
N LYS A 2 13.21 -12.61 -4.44
CA LYS A 2 12.76 -11.25 -4.10
C LYS A 2 11.32 -11.07 -4.56
N ILE A 3 10.49 -10.42 -3.75
CA ILE A 3 9.05 -10.26 -3.99
C ILE A 3 8.70 -8.78 -3.91
N SER A 4 8.17 -8.26 -5.01
CA SER A 4 7.59 -6.92 -5.11
C SER A 4 6.07 -7.05 -5.25
N VAL A 5 5.32 -6.40 -4.37
CA VAL A 5 3.85 -6.38 -4.42
C VAL A 5 3.38 -5.04 -4.97
N ILE A 6 2.52 -5.07 -6.00
CA ILE A 6 1.95 -3.86 -6.60
C ILE A 6 0.48 -3.76 -6.23
N ILE A 7 0.06 -2.64 -5.63
CA ILE A 7 -1.31 -2.40 -5.15
C ILE A 7 -1.88 -1.16 -5.85
N PRO A 8 -2.57 -1.31 -6.98
CA PRO A 8 -3.39 -0.23 -7.53
C PRO A 8 -4.64 -0.03 -6.65
N THR A 9 -4.93 1.22 -6.29
CA THR A 9 -6.06 1.54 -5.43
C THR A 9 -6.64 2.93 -5.71
N MET A 10 -7.95 3.09 -5.51
CA MET A 10 -8.66 4.36 -5.62
C MET A 10 -9.94 4.31 -4.78
N ASN A 11 -10.11 5.30 -3.90
CA ASN A 11 -11.24 5.52 -3.00
C ASN A 11 -11.60 4.30 -2.13
N ARG A 12 -10.58 3.56 -1.64
CA ARG A 12 -10.73 2.29 -0.91
C ARG A 12 -9.77 2.16 0.27
N VAL A 13 -9.79 3.15 1.15
CA VAL A 13 -8.88 3.21 2.31
C VAL A 13 -9.05 2.01 3.25
N ALA A 14 -10.29 1.57 3.50
CA ALA A 14 -10.56 0.46 4.40
C ALA A 14 -10.01 -0.88 3.85
N GLU A 15 -10.19 -1.12 2.55
CA GLU A 15 -9.68 -2.32 1.88
C GLU A 15 -8.15 -2.27 1.76
N LEU A 16 -7.57 -1.10 1.49
CA LEU A 16 -6.12 -0.93 1.50
C LEU A 16 -5.54 -1.22 2.88
N TYR A 17 -6.16 -0.73 3.95
CA TYR A 17 -5.75 -1.05 5.33
C TYR A 17 -5.77 -2.55 5.60
N ASN A 18 -6.86 -3.24 5.24
CA ASN A 18 -6.98 -4.68 5.41
C ASN A 18 -5.95 -5.44 4.56
N CYS A 19 -5.66 -4.98 3.35
CA CYS A 19 -4.62 -5.53 2.49
C CYS A 19 -3.24 -5.42 3.15
N ILE A 20 -2.87 -4.24 3.65
CA ILE A 20 -1.61 -4.05 4.38
C ILE A 20 -1.54 -4.95 5.62
N LYS A 21 -2.61 -5.06 6.41
CA LYS A 21 -2.67 -5.98 7.55
C LYS A 21 -2.48 -7.45 7.15
N SER A 22 -2.99 -7.86 6.00
CA SER A 22 -2.76 -9.19 5.46
C SER A 22 -1.30 -9.41 5.03
N LEU A 23 -0.64 -8.41 4.46
CA LEU A 23 0.78 -8.47 4.11
C LEU A 23 1.66 -8.51 5.37
N GLU A 24 1.28 -7.76 6.41
CA GLU A 24 1.91 -7.81 7.74
C GLU A 24 1.78 -9.17 8.43
N SER A 25 0.86 -10.04 8.02
CA SER A 25 0.70 -11.38 8.60
C SER A 25 1.28 -12.52 7.76
N GLN A 26 1.71 -12.26 6.51
CA GLN A 26 2.31 -13.30 5.65
C GLN A 26 3.55 -13.94 6.30
N THR A 27 3.72 -15.24 6.13
CA THR A 27 4.91 -15.98 6.60
C THR A 27 6.17 -15.56 5.85
N VAL A 28 6.04 -15.27 4.55
CA VAL A 28 7.08 -14.68 3.71
C VAL A 28 6.72 -13.21 3.47
N LYS A 29 7.58 -12.29 3.89
CA LYS A 29 7.36 -10.85 3.71
C LYS A 29 7.73 -10.41 2.29
N PRO A 30 6.97 -9.48 1.69
CA PRO A 30 7.44 -8.74 0.54
C PRO A 30 8.72 -7.96 0.89
N ASP A 31 9.65 -7.89 -0.06
CA ASP A 31 10.83 -7.02 0.07
C ASP A 31 10.45 -5.55 -0.17
N GLU A 32 9.43 -5.32 -0.99
CA GLU A 32 8.85 -4.01 -1.24
C GLU A 32 7.36 -4.11 -1.60
N ILE A 33 6.65 -3.02 -1.32
CA ILE A 33 5.26 -2.82 -1.70
C ILE A 33 5.16 -1.48 -2.42
N ILE A 34 4.63 -1.48 -3.63
CA ILE A 34 4.43 -0.30 -4.44
C ILE A 34 2.92 -0.05 -4.50
N ILE A 35 2.45 0.97 -3.79
CA ILE A 35 1.04 1.40 -3.83
C ILE A 35 0.92 2.46 -4.92
N ILE A 36 0.05 2.21 -5.90
CA ILE A 36 -0.26 3.14 -6.99
C ILE A 36 -1.63 3.75 -6.70
N GLY A 37 -1.64 5.02 -6.33
CA GLY A 37 -2.86 5.80 -6.10
C GLY A 37 -3.19 6.73 -7.25
N HIS A 38 -4.38 7.33 -7.19
CA HIS A 38 -4.83 8.34 -8.14
C HIS A 38 -4.66 9.75 -7.54
N PRO A 39 -4.16 10.77 -8.26
CA PRO A 39 -3.88 12.11 -7.69
C PRO A 39 -5.07 12.81 -7.02
N ASN A 40 -6.28 12.55 -7.53
CA ASN A 40 -7.54 13.06 -6.99
C ASN A 40 -8.04 12.36 -5.70
N ASP A 41 -7.48 11.21 -5.36
CA ASP A 41 -7.84 10.47 -4.14
C ASP A 41 -6.99 10.93 -2.96
N LYS A 42 -7.37 12.09 -2.42
CA LYS A 42 -6.68 12.71 -1.29
C LYS A 42 -6.72 11.83 -0.04
N GLU A 43 -7.80 11.07 0.14
CA GLU A 43 -8.01 10.26 1.33
C GLU A 43 -7.00 9.11 1.39
N THR A 44 -6.82 8.38 0.28
CA THR A 44 -5.79 7.35 0.17
C THR A 44 -4.39 7.93 0.34
N ARG A 45 -4.07 9.07 -0.27
CA ARG A 45 -2.76 9.72 -0.10
C ARG A 45 -2.48 10.02 1.38
N ILE A 46 -3.45 10.61 2.08
CA ILE A 46 -3.33 10.94 3.52
C ILE A 46 -3.17 9.66 4.33
N PHE A 47 -3.97 8.63 4.04
CA PHE A 47 -3.87 7.34 4.71
C PHE A 47 -2.47 6.73 4.58
N VAL A 48 -1.93 6.64 3.35
CA VAL A 48 -0.62 6.05 3.09
C VAL A 48 0.50 6.85 3.78
N HIS A 49 0.45 8.19 3.77
CA HIS A 49 1.44 9.03 4.46
C HIS A 49 1.42 8.87 5.99
N ASN A 50 0.29 8.50 6.58
CA ASN A 50 0.15 8.31 8.03
C ASN A 50 0.22 6.84 8.45
N LEU A 51 0.47 5.92 7.51
CA LEU A 51 0.48 4.50 7.75
C LEU A 51 1.67 4.11 8.65
N LYS A 52 1.38 3.44 9.77
CA LYS A 52 2.40 2.89 10.67
C LYS A 52 2.57 1.41 10.39
N THR A 53 3.66 1.04 9.74
CA THR A 53 4.01 -0.35 9.43
C THR A 53 5.54 -0.51 9.35
N ASN A 54 6.00 -1.75 9.51
CA ASN A 54 7.41 -2.11 9.31
C ASN A 54 7.69 -2.59 7.87
N LEU A 55 6.68 -2.62 7.01
CA LEU A 55 6.83 -2.99 5.60
C LEU A 55 7.48 -1.83 4.82
N ASN A 56 8.32 -2.18 3.86
CA ASN A 56 8.91 -1.20 2.94
C ASN A 56 7.88 -0.79 1.87
N ILE A 57 7.24 0.36 2.07
CA ILE A 57 6.19 0.88 1.18
C ILE A 57 6.71 2.08 0.38
N ILE A 58 6.47 2.02 -0.92
CA ILE A 58 6.66 3.10 -1.88
C ILE A 58 5.28 3.51 -2.39
N TYR A 59 4.96 4.81 -2.36
CA TYR A 59 3.71 5.34 -2.90
C TYR A 59 3.98 6.14 -4.16
N LEU A 60 3.27 5.81 -5.24
CA LEU A 60 3.31 6.50 -6.52
C LEU A 60 1.89 6.95 -6.90
N GLU A 61 1.79 8.07 -7.59
CA GLU A 61 0.52 8.53 -8.17
C GLU A 61 0.54 8.34 -9.69
N SER A 62 -0.58 7.89 -10.26
CA SER A 62 -0.78 7.72 -11.71
C SER A 62 -2.18 8.15 -12.11
N ASP A 63 -2.28 8.81 -13.27
CA ASP A 63 -3.53 9.20 -13.95
C ASP A 63 -4.03 8.12 -14.94
#